data_AF-A0A918I4J8-F1
#
_entry.id   AF-A0A918I4J8-F1
#
_cell.length_a   1.000
_cell.length_b   1.000
_cell.length_c   1.000
_cell.angle_alpha   90.00
_cell.angle_beta   90.00
_cell.angle_gamma   90.00
#
_symmetry.space_group_name_H-M   'P 1'
#
loop_
_entity.id
_entity.type
_entity.pdbx_description
1 polymer ?
#
loop_
_entity_poly.entity_id
_entity_poly.type
_entity_poly.pdbx_seq_one_letter_code
_entity_poly.pdbx_strand_id
1 'polypeptide(L)'
;MNTVGAALLSDVQKEVLDEVLVGVPYNSASQFHEYFGTKAAPPRFGLSCAWQSFTAGRMVMERSGIPADYLIDGRHVAAVYRKRDGLVILDPYLLHGEPLRLDRGAAVDGVVRTTVDAYPYRVKKDGTPAPSRVRATWDLGDDSIRLDYLRFSPRRGHNTASRSFLLRPESRIDTVPPAADFVRRLLVHPEQHSVSIRVLHPVTRHMAELILPLAGRPSGVAEDSGLMLTKDNQGAVAQYGDARFQRDLEVVADAVSASQDDVVAFLLEAAAIHRAAAPAGLDLAPYSLEDE
;
A
#
# COMPACT_ATOMS: atom_id res chain seq x y z
N MET A 1 -19.96 24.27 -2.60
CA MET A 1 -18.54 24.60 -2.76
C MET A 1 -18.42 25.46 -4.00
N ASN A 2 -17.82 26.65 -3.93
CA ASN A 2 -17.62 27.50 -5.12
C ASN A 2 -16.48 26.92 -5.99
N THR A 3 -16.39 27.35 -7.26
CA THR A 3 -15.42 26.82 -8.23
C THR A 3 -13.97 26.94 -7.77
N VAL A 4 -13.64 28.01 -7.03
CA VAL A 4 -12.30 28.26 -6.47
C VAL A 4 -11.95 27.23 -5.39
N GLY A 5 -12.88 26.90 -4.48
CA GLY A 5 -12.65 25.86 -3.47
C GLY A 5 -12.54 24.45 -4.05
N ALA A 6 -13.22 24.18 -5.17
CA ALA A 6 -13.14 22.90 -5.85
C ALA A 6 -11.79 22.68 -6.57
N ALA A 7 -11.23 23.74 -7.17
CA ALA A 7 -9.91 23.73 -7.79
C ALA A 7 -8.81 23.53 -6.73
N LEU A 8 -8.86 24.32 -5.64
CA LEU A 8 -7.91 24.19 -4.53
C LEU A 8 -7.88 22.78 -3.94
N LEU A 9 -9.05 22.17 -3.70
CA LEU A 9 -9.10 20.80 -3.19
C LEU A 9 -8.49 19.78 -4.17
N SER A 10 -8.72 19.97 -5.47
CA SER A 10 -8.19 19.05 -6.49
C SER A 10 -6.66 19.08 -6.51
N ASP A 11 -6.06 20.27 -6.40
CA ASP A 11 -4.61 20.45 -6.38
C ASP A 11 -4.02 19.88 -5.08
N VAL A 12 -4.63 20.19 -3.93
CA VAL A 12 -4.25 19.63 -2.62
C VAL A 12 -4.30 18.10 -2.64
N GLN A 13 -5.34 17.48 -3.18
CA GLN A 13 -5.46 16.03 -3.27
C GLN A 13 -4.37 15.39 -4.12
N LYS A 14 -3.95 16.06 -5.20
CA LYS A 14 -2.87 15.59 -6.08
C LYS A 14 -1.51 15.72 -5.39
N GLU A 15 -1.23 16.87 -4.79
CA GLU A 15 0.01 17.10 -4.04
C GLU A 15 0.16 16.11 -2.88
N VAL A 16 -0.88 15.94 -2.07
CA VAL A 16 -0.88 15.00 -0.95
C VAL A 16 -0.66 13.57 -1.41
N LEU A 17 -1.29 13.16 -2.52
CA LEU A 17 -1.06 11.83 -3.08
C LEU A 17 0.41 11.63 -3.46
N ASP A 18 1.00 12.57 -4.21
CA ASP A 18 2.40 12.48 -4.62
C ASP A 18 3.35 12.42 -3.41
N GLU A 19 3.12 13.30 -2.43
CA GLU A 19 3.92 13.35 -1.20
C GLU A 19 3.83 12.05 -0.40
N VAL A 20 2.63 11.46 -0.25
CA VAL A 20 2.46 10.21 0.50
C VAL A 20 3.05 9.02 -0.24
N LEU A 21 2.97 8.98 -1.58
CA LEU A 21 3.53 7.89 -2.38
C LEU A 21 5.03 7.69 -2.17
N VAL A 22 5.79 8.77 -2.02
CA VAL A 22 7.26 8.71 -1.83
C VAL A 22 7.71 8.99 -0.39
N GLY A 23 6.93 9.75 0.38
CA GLY A 23 7.27 10.16 1.74
C GLY A 23 6.77 9.20 2.83
N VAL A 24 5.81 8.33 2.50
CA VAL A 24 5.28 7.34 3.45
C VAL A 24 5.27 5.96 2.78
N PRO A 25 6.41 5.23 2.82
CA PRO A 25 6.49 3.88 2.29
C PRO A 25 5.39 2.97 2.84
N TYR A 26 4.96 2.00 2.04
CA TYR A 26 4.11 0.93 2.58
C TYR A 26 4.97 0.03 3.45
N ASN A 27 4.53 -0.21 4.68
CA ASN A 27 5.26 -1.05 5.62
C ASN A 27 4.30 -1.84 6.50
N SER A 28 4.36 -3.17 6.39
CA SER A 28 3.54 -4.07 7.22
C SER A 28 4.19 -4.42 8.58
N ALA A 29 5.46 -4.07 8.77
CA ALA A 29 6.18 -4.22 10.03
C ALA A 29 5.89 -3.10 11.04
N SER A 30 5.69 -1.85 10.60
CA SER A 30 5.54 -0.70 11.50
C SER A 30 4.47 -0.88 12.58
N GLN A 31 3.29 -1.40 12.22
CA GLN A 31 2.20 -1.59 13.17
C GLN A 31 2.48 -2.69 14.21
N PHE A 32 3.36 -3.65 13.95
CA PHE A 32 3.76 -4.60 15.00
C PHE A 32 4.52 -3.89 16.13
N HIS A 33 5.44 -3.00 15.76
CA HIS A 33 6.16 -2.16 16.72
C HIS A 33 5.21 -1.29 17.54
N GLU A 34 4.23 -0.64 16.89
CA GLU A 34 3.27 0.23 17.58
C GLU A 34 2.30 -0.50 18.53
N TYR A 35 1.79 -1.67 18.14
CA TYR A 35 0.68 -2.31 18.86
C TYR A 35 1.09 -3.45 19.78
N PHE A 36 2.25 -4.06 19.52
CA PHE A 36 2.79 -5.19 20.29
C PHE A 36 4.25 -4.97 20.74
N GLY A 37 4.97 -4.05 20.10
CA GLY A 37 6.34 -3.72 20.44
C GLY A 37 6.46 -2.85 21.69
N THR A 38 7.71 -2.52 22.03
CA THR A 38 8.07 -1.66 23.17
C THR A 38 8.43 -0.24 22.76
N LYS A 39 8.57 0.00 21.45
CA LYS A 39 8.96 1.29 20.86
C LYS A 39 8.15 1.52 19.59
N ALA A 40 7.81 2.78 19.36
CA ALA A 40 7.21 3.21 18.10
C ALA A 40 8.18 2.99 16.92
N ALA A 41 7.63 2.68 15.76
CA ALA A 41 8.40 2.57 14.53
C ALA A 41 8.94 3.95 14.11
N PRO A 42 10.22 4.08 13.73
CA PRO A 42 10.73 5.33 13.19
C PRO A 42 9.91 5.78 11.97
N PRO A 43 9.43 7.04 11.90
CA PRO A 43 8.51 7.50 10.84
C PRO A 43 9.02 7.27 9.41
N ARG A 44 10.34 7.30 9.22
CA ARG A 44 11.01 7.05 7.94
C ARG A 44 10.70 5.69 7.31
N PHE A 45 10.34 4.70 8.14
CA PHE A 45 9.98 3.36 7.65
C PHE A 45 8.56 3.29 7.09
N GLY A 46 7.76 4.35 7.21
CA GLY A 46 6.41 4.39 6.68
C GLY A 46 5.41 3.55 7.48
N LEU A 47 4.27 3.22 6.85
CA LEU A 47 3.07 2.75 7.54
C LEU A 47 2.33 1.70 6.71
N SER A 48 1.49 0.87 7.35
CA SER A 48 0.57 -0.03 6.65
C SER A 48 -0.42 0.72 5.75
N CYS A 49 -1.06 -0.02 4.85
CA CYS A 49 -1.97 0.53 3.84
C CYS A 49 -3.07 1.42 4.42
N ALA A 50 -3.74 1.01 5.50
CA ALA A 50 -4.78 1.81 6.12
C ALA A 50 -4.25 3.14 6.68
N TRP A 51 -3.04 3.12 7.27
CA TRP A 51 -2.41 4.32 7.82
C TRP A 51 -1.86 5.26 6.76
N GLN A 52 -1.49 4.76 5.57
CA GLN A 52 -1.20 5.63 4.42
C GLN A 52 -2.45 6.43 4.03
N SER A 53 -3.63 5.78 3.98
CA SER A 53 -4.91 6.46 3.72
C SER A 53 -5.29 7.45 4.81
N PHE A 54 -5.09 7.10 6.10
CA PHE A 54 -5.28 8.05 7.20
C PHE A 54 -4.36 9.26 7.09
N THR A 55 -3.09 9.04 6.72
CA THR A 55 -2.10 10.11 6.54
C THR A 55 -2.50 11.05 5.39
N ALA A 56 -2.89 10.49 4.25
CA ALA A 56 -3.39 11.29 3.12
C ALA A 56 -4.65 12.09 3.52
N GLY A 57 -5.60 11.45 4.21
CA GLY A 57 -6.80 12.14 4.71
C GLY A 57 -6.50 13.29 5.66
N ARG A 58 -5.59 13.08 6.63
CA ARG A 58 -5.13 14.12 7.55
C ARG A 58 -4.50 15.30 6.82
N MET A 59 -3.59 15.04 5.88
CA MET A 59 -2.90 16.10 5.13
C MET A 59 -3.85 16.91 4.25
N VAL A 60 -4.85 16.27 3.61
CA VAL A 60 -5.88 17.01 2.86
C VAL A 60 -6.74 17.85 3.80
N MET A 61 -7.15 17.32 4.95
CA MET A 61 -7.92 18.06 5.95
C MET A 61 -7.15 19.29 6.45
N GLU A 62 -5.86 19.15 6.78
CA GLU A 62 -5.01 20.25 7.25
C GLU A 62 -4.86 21.36 6.20
N ARG A 63 -4.81 21.02 4.91
CA ARG A 63 -4.57 21.97 3.81
C ARG A 63 -5.85 22.58 3.22
N SER A 64 -6.98 21.88 3.32
CA SER A 64 -8.23 22.28 2.65
C SER A 64 -9.43 22.45 3.61
N GLY A 65 -9.34 21.97 4.85
CA GLY A 65 -10.43 21.93 5.81
C GLY A 65 -11.52 20.88 5.48
N ILE A 66 -11.27 19.99 4.52
CA ILE A 66 -12.25 18.98 4.07
C ILE A 66 -11.82 17.59 4.58
N PRO A 67 -12.66 16.93 5.40
CA PRO A 67 -12.37 15.59 5.90
C PRO A 67 -12.61 14.53 4.82
N ALA A 68 -11.95 13.38 4.99
CA ALA A 68 -12.23 12.17 4.24
C ALA A 68 -13.21 11.27 5.00
N ASP A 69 -14.04 10.53 4.26
CA ASP A 69 -14.67 9.31 4.74
C ASP A 69 -13.67 8.15 4.57
N TYR A 70 -13.58 7.26 5.55
CA TYR A 70 -12.70 6.09 5.48
C TYR A 70 -13.52 4.82 5.30
N LEU A 71 -13.54 4.28 4.08
CA LEU A 71 -14.23 3.03 3.78
C LEU A 71 -13.26 1.85 3.93
N ILE A 72 -13.76 0.73 4.46
CA ILE A 72 -12.95 -0.45 4.77
C ILE A 72 -13.46 -1.70 4.05
N ASP A 73 -12.51 -2.51 3.56
CA ASP A 73 -12.72 -3.87 3.07
C ASP A 73 -11.65 -4.79 3.65
N GLY A 74 -12.06 -5.68 4.56
CA GLY A 74 -11.12 -6.50 5.34
C GLY A 74 -10.12 -5.66 6.13
N ARG A 75 -8.84 -5.71 5.73
CA ARG A 75 -7.73 -4.96 6.36
C ARG A 75 -7.35 -3.68 5.61
N HIS A 76 -8.00 -3.41 4.47
CA HIS A 76 -7.67 -2.32 3.58
C HIS A 76 -8.64 -1.15 3.78
N VAL A 77 -8.11 0.08 3.77
CA VAL A 77 -8.89 1.31 3.96
C VAL A 77 -8.49 2.32 2.89
N ALA A 78 -9.47 2.98 2.30
CA ALA A 78 -9.27 4.08 1.35
C ALA A 78 -9.89 5.38 1.87
N ALA A 79 -9.27 6.51 1.56
CA ALA A 79 -9.81 7.84 1.87
C ALA A 79 -10.71 8.32 0.72
N VAL A 80 -11.98 8.56 1.01
CA VAL A 80 -13.01 8.92 0.02
C VAL A 80 -13.55 10.32 0.33
N TYR A 81 -13.58 11.18 -0.69
CA TYR A 81 -14.10 12.54 -0.60
C TYR A 81 -15.35 12.64 -1.45
N ARG A 82 -16.51 12.67 -0.81
CA ARG A 82 -17.79 12.79 -1.50
C ARG A 82 -18.10 14.25 -1.81
N LYS A 83 -18.61 14.48 -3.03
CA LYS A 83 -19.17 15.74 -3.50
C LYS A 83 -20.59 15.48 -4.01
N ARG A 84 -21.36 16.54 -4.23
CA ARG A 84 -22.73 16.43 -4.76
C ARG A 84 -22.78 15.64 -6.07
N ASP A 85 -21.84 15.89 -6.96
CA ASP A 85 -21.84 15.38 -8.33
C ASP A 85 -20.80 14.27 -8.57
N GLY A 86 -20.21 13.70 -7.52
CA GLY A 86 -19.19 12.67 -7.68
C GLY A 86 -18.40 12.38 -6.42
N LEU A 87 -17.33 11.63 -6.56
CA LEU A 87 -16.40 11.34 -5.47
C LEU A 87 -14.95 11.29 -5.96
N VAL A 88 -14.02 11.49 -5.03
CA VAL A 88 -12.58 11.37 -5.26
C VAL A 88 -12.01 10.38 -4.26
N ILE A 89 -11.12 9.50 -4.69
CA ILE A 89 -10.48 8.51 -3.81
C ILE A 89 -8.98 8.74 -3.83
N LEU A 90 -8.39 8.74 -2.62
CA LEU A 90 -6.96 8.69 -2.39
C LEU A 90 -6.63 7.37 -1.67
N ASP A 91 -5.88 6.53 -2.36
CA ASP A 91 -5.40 5.24 -1.88
C ASP A 91 -3.94 5.02 -2.33
N PRO A 92 -2.98 5.58 -1.58
CA PRO A 92 -1.56 5.47 -1.89
C PRO A 92 -1.06 4.02 -1.92
N TYR A 93 -1.75 3.08 -1.26
CA TYR A 93 -1.38 1.67 -1.28
C TYR A 93 -1.55 1.04 -2.67
N LEU A 94 -2.47 1.56 -3.49
CA LEU A 94 -2.65 1.13 -4.88
C LEU A 94 -1.73 1.86 -5.88
N LEU A 95 -0.89 2.78 -5.40
CA LEU A 95 0.16 3.44 -6.18
C LEU A 95 -0.34 4.22 -7.41
N HIS A 96 -1.60 4.65 -7.42
CA HIS A 96 -2.13 5.46 -8.51
C HIS A 96 -1.45 6.83 -8.55
N GLY A 97 -1.02 7.28 -9.73
CA GLY A 97 -0.28 8.54 -9.89
C GLY A 97 -1.15 9.80 -9.88
N GLU A 98 -2.47 9.63 -9.95
CA GLU A 98 -3.45 10.72 -9.96
C GLU A 98 -4.65 10.36 -9.09
N PRO A 99 -5.29 11.31 -8.38
CA PRO A 99 -6.51 11.01 -7.62
C PRO A 99 -7.61 10.40 -8.50
N LEU A 100 -8.27 9.35 -7.99
CA LEU A 100 -9.32 8.63 -8.72
C LEU A 100 -10.61 9.45 -8.66
N ARG A 101 -10.94 10.14 -9.75
CA ARG A 101 -12.12 11.01 -9.85
C ARG A 101 -13.24 10.29 -10.57
N LEU A 102 -14.40 10.19 -9.92
CA LEU A 102 -15.60 9.55 -10.41
C LEU A 102 -16.73 10.58 -10.46
N ASP A 103 -17.03 11.07 -11.66
CA ASP A 103 -18.10 12.03 -11.92
C ASP A 103 -19.43 11.29 -12.16
N ARG A 104 -20.45 11.61 -11.37
CA ARG A 104 -21.79 11.02 -11.49
C ARG A 104 -22.38 11.24 -12.88
N GLY A 105 -22.06 12.36 -13.53
CA GLY A 105 -22.51 12.68 -14.90
C GLY A 105 -21.93 11.75 -15.97
N ALA A 106 -20.85 11.03 -15.67
CA ALA A 106 -20.22 10.06 -16.59
C ALA A 106 -20.82 8.63 -16.46
N ALA A 107 -21.92 8.46 -15.73
CA ALA A 107 -22.54 7.17 -15.52
C ALA A 107 -23.10 6.55 -16.82
N VAL A 108 -22.82 5.27 -17.03
CA VAL A 108 -23.43 4.44 -18.07
C VAL A 108 -24.07 3.25 -17.36
N ASP A 109 -25.37 3.04 -17.59
CA ASP A 109 -26.17 2.00 -16.94
C ASP A 109 -26.05 1.99 -15.41
N GLY A 110 -26.05 3.20 -14.81
CA GLY A 110 -25.93 3.36 -13.36
C GLY A 110 -24.52 3.15 -12.81
N VAL A 111 -23.50 3.01 -13.66
CA VAL A 111 -22.12 2.76 -13.21
C VAL A 111 -21.17 3.83 -13.74
N VAL A 112 -20.35 4.40 -12.85
CA VAL A 112 -19.26 5.32 -13.18
C VAL A 112 -17.93 4.56 -13.15
N ARG A 113 -17.06 4.77 -14.15
CA ARG A 113 -15.74 4.13 -14.20
C ARG A 113 -14.65 5.14 -14.49
N THR A 114 -13.50 4.97 -13.85
CA THR A 114 -12.26 5.67 -14.20
C THR A 114 -11.08 4.71 -14.15
N THR A 115 -10.02 5.02 -14.89
CA THR A 115 -8.76 4.27 -14.85
C THR A 115 -7.61 5.25 -14.98
N VAL A 116 -6.63 5.12 -14.10
CA VAL A 116 -5.43 5.96 -14.07
C VAL A 116 -4.17 5.10 -14.10
N ASP A 117 -3.07 5.70 -14.52
CA ASP A 117 -1.75 5.08 -14.39
C ASP A 117 -1.34 4.95 -12.93
N ALA A 118 -0.56 3.90 -12.65
CA ALA A 118 -0.07 3.56 -11.34
C ALA A 118 1.35 2.98 -11.41
N TYR A 119 2.10 3.12 -10.33
CA TYR A 119 3.41 2.51 -10.19
C TYR A 119 3.30 1.00 -9.88
N PRO A 120 4.33 0.20 -10.22
CA PRO A 120 5.54 0.58 -10.95
C PRO A 120 5.27 0.84 -12.43
N TYR A 121 6.09 1.70 -13.03
CA TYR A 121 6.19 1.83 -14.48
C TYR A 121 7.26 0.87 -14.95
N ARG A 122 6.82 -0.26 -15.51
CA ARG A 122 7.71 -1.32 -16.00
C ARG A 122 8.16 -1.01 -17.42
N VAL A 123 9.07 -1.82 -17.94
CA VAL A 123 9.61 -1.65 -19.28
C VAL A 123 9.20 -2.84 -20.14
N LYS A 124 8.65 -2.56 -21.33
CA LYS A 124 8.34 -3.59 -22.32
C LYS A 124 9.61 -4.08 -23.01
N LYS A 125 9.50 -5.15 -23.80
CA LYS A 125 10.61 -5.69 -24.61
C LYS A 125 11.22 -4.66 -25.57
N ASP A 126 10.42 -3.70 -26.04
CA ASP A 126 10.86 -2.62 -26.93
C ASP A 126 11.45 -1.41 -26.19
N GLY A 127 11.60 -1.48 -24.87
CA GLY A 127 12.13 -0.40 -24.04
C GLY A 127 11.10 0.66 -23.64
N THR A 128 9.85 0.59 -24.13
CA THR A 128 8.83 1.59 -23.80
C THR A 128 8.26 1.39 -22.39
N PRO A 129 7.84 2.46 -21.70
CA PRO A 129 7.15 2.35 -20.41
C PRO A 129 5.82 1.59 -20.52
N ALA A 130 5.55 0.77 -19.51
CA ALA A 130 4.30 0.07 -19.31
C ALA A 130 3.83 0.28 -17.87
N PRO A 131 2.95 1.26 -17.63
CA PRO A 131 2.45 1.55 -16.30
C PRO A 131 1.52 0.42 -15.80
N SER A 132 1.53 0.23 -14.49
CA SER A 132 0.42 -0.44 -13.82
C SER A 132 -0.82 0.46 -13.89
N ARG A 133 -2.01 -0.07 -13.57
CA ARG A 133 -3.27 0.66 -13.67
C ARG A 133 -4.07 0.49 -12.39
N VAL A 134 -4.76 1.54 -11.97
CA VAL A 134 -5.84 1.42 -10.98
C VAL A 134 -7.15 1.75 -11.67
N ARG A 135 -8.10 0.82 -11.60
CA ARG A 135 -9.47 1.00 -12.07
C ARG A 135 -10.36 1.21 -10.86
N ALA A 136 -11.15 2.27 -10.89
CA ALA A 136 -12.21 2.49 -9.92
C ALA A 136 -13.57 2.40 -10.62
N THR A 137 -14.49 1.66 -10.03
CA THR A 137 -15.87 1.50 -10.50
C THR A 137 -16.80 1.87 -9.34
N TRP A 138 -17.71 2.80 -9.56
CA TRP A 138 -18.74 3.20 -8.60
C TRP A 138 -20.10 2.81 -9.14
N ASP A 139 -20.77 1.88 -8.45
CA ASP A 139 -22.14 1.50 -8.73
C ASP A 139 -23.09 2.46 -8.00
N LEU A 140 -23.93 3.16 -8.74
CA LEU A 140 -24.86 4.14 -8.17
C LEU A 140 -26.09 3.48 -7.52
N GLY A 141 -26.35 2.19 -7.77
CA GLY A 141 -27.49 1.46 -7.25
C GLY A 141 -27.35 1.15 -5.76
N ASP A 142 -26.16 0.71 -5.34
CA ASP A 142 -25.84 0.39 -3.94
C ASP A 142 -24.74 1.28 -3.33
N ASP A 143 -24.24 2.25 -4.10
CA ASP A 143 -23.17 3.18 -3.73
C ASP A 143 -21.84 2.48 -3.39
N SER A 144 -21.64 1.24 -3.88
CA SER A 144 -20.40 0.49 -3.71
C SER A 144 -19.30 0.95 -4.67
N ILE A 145 -18.05 0.86 -4.21
CA ILE A 145 -16.87 1.26 -4.96
C ILE A 145 -15.93 0.06 -5.05
N ARG A 146 -15.69 -0.41 -6.27
CA ARG A 146 -14.68 -1.41 -6.57
C ARG A 146 -13.38 -0.76 -7.00
N LEU A 147 -12.28 -1.12 -6.35
CA LEU A 147 -10.92 -0.73 -6.71
C LEU A 147 -10.16 -1.95 -7.19
N ASP A 148 -9.68 -1.93 -8.43
CA ASP A 148 -8.83 -2.99 -8.99
C ASP A 148 -7.45 -2.42 -9.35
N TYR A 149 -6.40 -2.92 -8.69
CA TYR A 149 -5.02 -2.63 -9.07
C TYR A 149 -4.49 -3.73 -9.98
N LEU A 150 -4.10 -3.31 -11.18
CA LEU A 150 -3.65 -4.15 -12.27
C LEU A 150 -2.17 -3.89 -12.54
N ARG A 151 -1.31 -4.83 -12.17
CA ARG A 151 0.13 -4.71 -12.41
C ARG A 151 0.46 -5.10 -13.84
N PHE A 152 1.29 -4.33 -14.54
CA PHE A 152 1.76 -4.76 -15.87
C PHE A 152 2.70 -5.95 -15.73
N SER A 153 2.47 -7.06 -16.44
CA SER A 153 3.39 -8.22 -16.46
C SER A 153 4.31 -8.13 -17.69
N PRO A 154 5.63 -7.91 -17.55
CA PRO A 154 6.57 -7.96 -18.68
C PRO A 154 6.57 -9.33 -19.37
N ARG A 155 6.37 -10.40 -18.59
CA ARG A 155 6.30 -11.77 -19.10
C ARG A 155 5.09 -11.99 -20.00
N ARG A 156 3.90 -11.51 -19.59
CA ARG A 156 2.63 -11.69 -20.32
C ARG A 156 2.36 -10.57 -21.34
N GLY A 157 3.03 -9.43 -21.22
CA GLY A 157 2.88 -8.28 -22.12
C GLY A 157 1.60 -7.47 -21.91
N HIS A 158 0.87 -7.69 -20.80
CA HIS A 158 -0.36 -6.96 -20.47
C HIS A 158 -0.54 -6.83 -18.95
N ASN A 159 -1.48 -5.98 -18.52
CA ASN A 159 -1.84 -5.85 -17.11
C ASN A 159 -2.60 -7.08 -16.59
N THR A 160 -2.27 -7.52 -15.38
CA THR A 160 -2.91 -8.62 -14.64
C THR A 160 -3.45 -8.12 -13.32
N ALA A 161 -4.59 -8.65 -12.89
CA ALA A 161 -5.16 -8.31 -11.58
C ALA A 161 -4.19 -8.69 -10.45
N SER A 162 -3.87 -7.73 -9.59
CA SER A 162 -2.96 -7.93 -8.45
C SER A 162 -3.69 -7.75 -7.12
N ARG A 163 -4.56 -6.73 -7.00
CA ARG A 163 -5.42 -6.50 -5.83
C ARG A 163 -6.81 -6.05 -6.27
N SER A 164 -7.82 -6.43 -5.50
CA SER A 164 -9.21 -6.00 -5.70
C SER A 164 -9.85 -5.76 -4.35
N PHE A 165 -10.54 -4.63 -4.19
CA PHE A 165 -11.24 -4.23 -2.98
C PHE A 165 -12.65 -3.77 -3.33
N LEU A 166 -13.60 -4.03 -2.45
CA LEU A 166 -14.99 -3.62 -2.61
C LEU A 166 -15.47 -2.83 -1.38
N LEU A 167 -15.33 -1.52 -1.48
CA LEU A 167 -15.69 -0.56 -0.45
C LEU A 167 -17.20 -0.33 -0.47
N ARG A 168 -17.85 -0.50 0.67
CA ARG A 168 -19.29 -0.30 0.82
C ARG A 168 -19.58 0.85 1.77
N PRO A 169 -20.66 1.62 1.54
CA PRO A 169 -20.98 2.79 2.36
C PRO A 169 -21.25 2.44 3.83
N GLU A 170 -21.77 1.25 4.12
CA GLU A 170 -22.02 0.76 5.49
C GLU A 170 -20.75 0.27 6.20
N SER A 171 -19.68 -0.01 5.46
CA SER A 171 -18.39 -0.48 5.99
C SER A 171 -17.41 0.68 6.08
N ARG A 172 -17.44 1.40 7.22
CA ARG A 172 -16.59 2.57 7.45
C ARG A 172 -15.85 2.54 8.79
N ILE A 173 -14.75 3.28 8.84
CA ILE A 173 -14.01 3.58 10.06
C ILE A 173 -14.44 4.95 10.58
N ASP A 174 -15.20 4.95 11.68
CA ASP A 174 -15.72 6.17 12.31
C ASP A 174 -14.73 6.83 13.29
N THR A 175 -13.65 6.13 13.66
CA THR A 175 -12.63 6.64 14.57
C THR A 175 -11.24 6.32 14.05
N VAL A 176 -10.42 7.36 13.89
CA VAL A 176 -9.05 7.25 13.36
C VAL A 176 -8.05 7.78 14.40
N PRO A 177 -7.06 6.97 14.81
CA PRO A 177 -6.89 5.55 14.47
C PRO A 177 -7.99 4.67 15.11
N PRO A 178 -8.26 3.47 14.56
CA PRO A 178 -9.17 2.51 15.19
C PRO A 178 -8.68 2.09 16.59
N ALA A 179 -9.58 1.58 17.42
CA ALA A 179 -9.24 1.08 18.75
C ALA A 179 -8.16 -0.02 18.68
N ALA A 180 -7.23 -0.02 19.63
CA ALA A 180 -6.07 -0.92 19.60
C ALA A 180 -6.44 -2.40 19.52
N ASP A 181 -7.50 -2.83 20.20
CA ASP A 181 -7.96 -4.22 20.17
C ASP A 181 -8.48 -4.65 18.79
N PHE A 182 -9.07 -3.73 18.04
CA PHE A 182 -9.45 -3.98 16.64
C PHE A 182 -8.20 -4.18 15.78
N VAL A 183 -7.23 -3.26 15.89
CA VAL A 183 -6.00 -3.31 15.08
C VAL A 183 -5.18 -4.56 15.38
N ARG A 184 -4.98 -4.90 16.65
CA ARG A 184 -4.20 -6.07 17.08
C ARG A 184 -4.71 -7.36 16.45
N ARG A 185 -6.03 -7.55 16.34
CA ARG A 185 -6.63 -8.73 15.70
C ARG A 185 -6.30 -8.82 14.20
N LEU A 186 -6.26 -7.69 13.50
CA LEU A 186 -5.95 -7.65 12.06
C LEU A 186 -4.47 -7.95 11.78
N LEU A 187 -3.57 -7.59 12.70
CA LEU A 187 -2.12 -7.80 12.57
C LEU A 187 -1.73 -9.28 12.70
N VAL A 188 -2.45 -10.07 13.50
CA VAL A 188 -2.21 -11.52 13.66
C VAL A 188 -3.19 -12.37 12.84
N HIS A 189 -3.83 -11.77 11.84
CA HIS A 189 -4.74 -12.47 10.94
C HIS A 189 -3.95 -13.45 10.03
N PRO A 190 -4.50 -14.63 9.66
CA PRO A 190 -3.80 -15.60 8.80
C PRO A 190 -3.36 -15.07 7.43
N GLU A 191 -4.00 -14.01 6.94
CA GLU A 191 -3.57 -13.32 5.70
C GLU A 191 -2.28 -12.49 5.89
N GLN A 192 -1.76 -12.34 7.11
CA GLN A 192 -0.48 -11.73 7.39
C GLN A 192 0.62 -12.80 7.30
N HIS A 193 0.99 -13.18 6.09
CA HIS A 193 1.97 -14.26 5.84
C HIS A 193 3.39 -13.75 5.54
N SER A 194 3.63 -12.44 5.59
CA SER A 194 4.95 -11.81 5.46
C SER A 194 5.00 -10.47 6.21
N VAL A 195 6.19 -9.97 6.54
CA VAL A 195 6.42 -8.55 6.83
C VAL A 195 7.26 -7.95 5.71
N SER A 196 6.94 -6.73 5.28
CA SER A 196 7.63 -6.10 4.15
C SER A 196 7.62 -4.58 4.23
N ILE A 197 8.61 -3.99 3.55
CA ILE A 197 8.72 -2.56 3.26
C ILE A 197 8.75 -2.40 1.74
N ARG A 198 7.76 -1.68 1.20
CA ARG A 198 7.66 -1.35 -0.23
C ARG A 198 7.79 0.15 -0.40
N VAL A 199 8.79 0.56 -1.17
CA VAL A 199 9.10 1.96 -1.44
C VAL A 199 8.77 2.31 -2.88
N LEU A 200 8.40 3.57 -3.10
CA LEU A 200 8.56 4.25 -4.38
C LEU A 200 9.67 5.28 -4.16
N HIS A 201 10.82 5.08 -4.80
CA HIS A 201 11.98 5.93 -4.55
C HIS A 201 11.69 7.40 -4.89
N PRO A 202 12.01 8.37 -4.02
CA PRO A 202 11.59 9.77 -4.17
C PRO A 202 12.09 10.43 -5.45
N VAL A 203 13.34 10.14 -5.85
CA VAL A 203 13.94 10.68 -7.07
C VAL A 203 13.59 9.87 -8.32
N THR A 204 13.94 8.59 -8.36
CA THR A 204 13.81 7.76 -9.58
C THR A 204 12.39 7.26 -9.84
N ARG A 205 11.51 7.31 -8.84
CA ARG A 205 10.18 6.68 -8.86
C ARG A 205 10.23 5.19 -9.23
N HIS A 206 11.36 4.53 -8.98
CA HIS A 206 11.47 3.09 -9.05
C HIS A 206 10.88 2.47 -7.80
N MET A 207 10.12 1.40 -7.99
CA MET A 207 9.62 0.60 -6.88
C MET A 207 10.67 -0.43 -6.47
N ALA A 208 10.81 -0.65 -5.17
CA ALA A 208 11.52 -1.79 -4.60
C ALA A 208 10.78 -2.28 -3.36
N GLU A 209 10.89 -3.57 -3.06
CA GLU A 209 10.31 -4.16 -1.86
C GLU A 209 11.30 -5.10 -1.19
N LEU A 210 11.48 -4.97 0.13
CA LEU A 210 12.13 -5.98 0.97
C LEU A 210 11.05 -6.76 1.72
N ILE A 211 11.11 -8.08 1.65
CA ILE A 211 10.09 -8.99 2.18
C ILE A 211 10.78 -10.03 3.06
N LEU A 212 10.17 -10.30 4.20
CA LEU A 212 10.45 -11.45 5.02
C LEU A 212 9.16 -12.29 5.18
N PRO A 213 9.05 -13.44 4.50
CA PRO A 213 7.95 -14.38 4.72
C PRO A 213 7.85 -14.77 6.21
N LEU A 214 6.63 -15.03 6.69
CA LEU A 214 6.37 -15.47 8.07
C LEU A 214 6.07 -16.98 8.16
N ALA A 215 5.53 -17.56 7.10
CA ALA A 215 5.26 -19.00 7.01
C ALA A 215 6.55 -19.85 7.00
N GLY A 216 6.49 -21.03 7.61
CA GLY A 216 7.54 -22.06 7.51
C GLY A 216 8.89 -21.71 8.15
N ARG A 217 8.94 -20.71 9.04
CA ARG A 217 10.20 -20.25 9.64
C ARG A 217 10.68 -21.16 10.77
N PRO A 218 11.94 -21.64 10.73
CA PRO A 218 12.57 -22.29 11.87
C PRO A 218 12.76 -21.31 13.05
N SER A 219 12.91 -21.86 14.25
CA SER A 219 13.04 -21.08 15.49
C SER A 219 14.45 -20.47 15.63
N GLY A 220 14.61 -19.17 15.36
CA GLY A 220 15.85 -18.44 15.70
C GLY A 220 16.13 -17.26 14.79
N VAL A 221 16.42 -16.08 15.35
CA VAL A 221 16.46 -14.78 14.65
C VAL A 221 17.60 -14.65 13.62
N ALA A 222 18.69 -15.40 13.76
CA ALA A 222 19.85 -15.29 12.88
C ALA A 222 19.70 -16.06 11.55
N GLU A 223 18.95 -17.16 11.53
CA GLU A 223 18.67 -17.91 10.29
C GLU A 223 17.60 -17.22 9.43
N ASP A 224 16.82 -16.32 10.04
CA ASP A 224 15.68 -15.65 9.40
C ASP A 224 16.09 -14.62 8.34
N SER A 225 17.30 -14.05 8.39
CA SER A 225 17.79 -13.12 7.36
C SER A 225 18.01 -13.80 6.01
N GLY A 226 18.44 -15.06 6.02
CA GLY A 226 18.60 -15.90 4.83
C GLY A 226 17.29 -16.22 4.10
N LEU A 227 16.14 -15.95 4.74
CA LEU A 227 14.81 -16.14 4.17
C LEU A 227 14.25 -14.88 3.50
N MET A 228 14.98 -13.76 3.57
CA MET A 228 14.54 -12.50 2.98
C MET A 228 14.59 -12.54 1.45
N LEU A 229 13.69 -11.77 0.86
CA LEU A 229 13.51 -11.63 -0.58
C LEU A 229 13.42 -10.15 -0.93
N THR A 230 13.88 -9.77 -2.11
CA THR A 230 13.55 -8.48 -2.72
C THR A 230 12.66 -8.65 -3.94
N LYS A 231 11.89 -7.60 -4.25
CA LYS A 231 11.22 -7.43 -5.55
C LYS A 231 11.63 -6.08 -6.13
N ASP A 232 12.12 -6.08 -7.37
CA ASP A 232 12.50 -4.86 -8.07
C ASP A 232 11.32 -4.20 -8.82
N ASN A 233 11.59 -3.09 -9.50
CA ASN A 233 10.58 -2.34 -10.26
C ASN A 233 9.93 -3.17 -11.38
N GLN A 234 10.67 -4.13 -11.97
CA GLN A 234 10.16 -5.04 -13.00
C GLN A 234 9.40 -6.24 -12.42
N GLY A 235 9.41 -6.43 -11.11
CA GLY A 235 8.80 -7.58 -10.43
C GLY A 235 9.75 -8.73 -10.16
N ALA A 236 11.00 -8.63 -10.61
CA ALA A 236 11.96 -9.71 -10.49
C ALA A 236 12.25 -9.95 -9.01
N VAL A 237 12.16 -11.22 -8.62
CA VAL A 237 12.46 -11.67 -7.26
C VAL A 237 13.94 -12.04 -7.15
N ALA A 238 14.59 -11.59 -6.08
CA ALA A 238 15.93 -12.04 -5.70
C ALA A 238 15.93 -12.57 -4.27
N GLN A 239 16.71 -13.62 -4.03
CA GLN A 239 16.86 -14.23 -2.70
C GLN A 239 18.08 -13.65 -1.99
N TYR A 240 18.07 -13.71 -0.65
CA TYR A 240 19.27 -13.38 0.12
C TYR A 240 20.50 -14.13 -0.39
N GLY A 241 21.61 -13.42 -0.57
CA GLY A 241 22.85 -13.94 -1.18
C GLY A 241 22.98 -13.65 -2.67
N ASP A 242 21.90 -13.34 -3.39
CA ASP A 242 21.98 -12.87 -4.78
C ASP A 242 22.56 -11.45 -4.84
N ALA A 243 23.37 -11.14 -5.87
CA ALA A 243 23.83 -9.77 -6.12
C ALA A 243 22.68 -8.77 -6.35
N ARG A 244 21.57 -9.25 -6.94
CA ARG A 244 20.35 -8.45 -7.16
C ARG A 244 19.68 -8.06 -5.84
N PHE A 245 19.69 -8.95 -4.85
CA PHE A 245 19.11 -8.69 -3.53
C PHE A 245 19.77 -7.46 -2.89
N GLN A 246 21.10 -7.40 -2.90
CA GLN A 246 21.84 -6.28 -2.30
C GLN A 246 21.53 -4.95 -2.98
N ARG A 247 21.48 -4.94 -4.31
CA ARG A 247 21.13 -3.75 -5.10
C ARG A 247 19.70 -3.27 -4.79
N ASP A 248 18.73 -4.19 -4.71
CA ASP A 248 17.34 -3.80 -4.47
C ASP A 248 17.15 -3.36 -3.01
N LEU A 249 17.87 -3.97 -2.06
CA LEU A 249 17.93 -3.55 -0.65
C LEU A 249 18.53 -2.14 -0.50
N GLU A 250 19.56 -1.81 -1.26
CA GLU A 250 20.15 -0.48 -1.31
C GLU A 250 19.11 0.57 -1.73
N VAL A 251 18.27 0.27 -2.73
CA VAL A 251 17.17 1.17 -3.14
C VAL A 251 16.15 1.36 -2.03
N VAL A 252 15.78 0.29 -1.30
CA VAL A 252 14.88 0.39 -0.15
C VAL A 252 15.50 1.25 0.95
N ALA A 253 16.77 1.00 1.29
CA ALA A 253 17.50 1.69 2.35
C ALA A 253 17.66 3.19 2.06
N ASP A 254 18.02 3.54 0.82
CA ASP A 254 18.12 4.94 0.37
C ASP A 254 16.77 5.65 0.45
N ALA A 255 15.71 5.04 -0.08
CA ALA A 255 14.37 5.62 -0.09
C ALA A 255 13.81 5.88 1.33
N VAL A 256 14.20 5.07 2.32
CA VAL A 256 13.81 5.28 3.74
C VAL A 256 14.87 6.01 4.56
N SER A 257 15.97 6.47 3.93
CA SER A 257 17.08 7.15 4.59
C SER A 257 17.62 6.39 5.82
N ALA A 258 17.89 5.10 5.65
CA ALA A 258 18.45 4.22 6.68
C ALA A 258 19.60 3.37 6.10
N SER A 259 20.40 2.75 6.97
CA SER A 259 21.37 1.74 6.53
C SER A 259 20.64 0.46 6.12
N GLN A 260 21.27 -0.35 5.26
CA GLN A 260 20.72 -1.66 4.89
C GLN A 260 20.53 -2.57 6.13
N ASP A 261 21.48 -2.53 7.06
CA ASP A 261 21.43 -3.28 8.31
C ASP A 261 20.25 -2.85 9.19
N ASP A 262 19.97 -1.55 9.29
CA ASP A 262 18.81 -1.02 10.05
C ASP A 262 17.49 -1.52 9.44
N VAL A 263 17.38 -1.53 8.11
CA VAL A 263 16.18 -2.01 7.40
C VAL A 263 15.95 -3.49 7.67
N VAL A 264 17.01 -4.30 7.57
CA VAL A 264 16.97 -5.74 7.85
C VAL A 264 16.61 -6.01 9.31
N ALA A 265 17.28 -5.34 10.25
CA ALA A 265 17.02 -5.48 11.68
C ALA A 265 15.57 -5.11 12.03
N PHE A 266 15.04 -4.04 11.44
CA PHE A 266 13.67 -3.60 11.66
C PHE A 266 12.62 -4.67 11.26
N LEU A 267 12.81 -5.34 10.11
CA LEU A 267 11.93 -6.42 9.68
C LEU A 267 12.08 -7.69 10.55
N LEU A 268 13.31 -8.02 10.95
CA LEU A 268 13.57 -9.15 11.85
C LEU A 268 12.90 -8.95 13.21
N GLU A 269 12.98 -7.74 13.77
CA GLU A 269 12.31 -7.39 15.03
C GLU A 269 10.79 -7.49 14.90
N ALA A 270 10.20 -6.93 13.82
CA ALA A 270 8.76 -7.02 13.59
C ALA A 270 8.28 -8.47 13.45
N ALA A 271 9.07 -9.33 12.81
CA ALA A 271 8.75 -10.75 12.73
C ALA A 271 8.86 -11.47 14.08
N ALA A 272 9.82 -11.10 14.93
CA ALA A 272 9.92 -11.61 16.29
C ALA A 272 8.71 -11.16 17.14
N ILE A 273 8.28 -9.90 17.00
CA ILE A 273 7.06 -9.38 17.63
C ILE A 273 5.83 -10.15 17.16
N HIS A 274 5.66 -10.35 15.85
CA HIS A 274 4.57 -11.16 15.30
C HIS A 274 4.58 -12.56 15.91
N ARG A 275 5.72 -13.24 15.97
CA ARG A 275 5.84 -14.59 16.55
C ARG A 275 5.41 -14.63 18.03
N ALA A 276 5.76 -13.60 18.81
CA ALA A 276 5.37 -13.51 20.21
C ALA A 276 3.87 -13.20 20.40
N ALA A 277 3.26 -12.45 19.48
CA ALA A 277 1.86 -12.04 19.54
C ALA A 277 0.88 -13.02 18.88
N ALA A 278 1.34 -13.82 17.92
CA ALA A 278 0.52 -14.73 17.14
C ALA A 278 -0.09 -15.85 18.01
N PRO A 279 -1.36 -16.24 17.78
CA PRO A 279 -1.94 -17.39 18.44
C PRO A 279 -1.11 -18.66 18.22
N ALA A 280 -1.02 -19.51 19.25
CA ALA A 280 -0.36 -20.80 19.14
C ALA A 280 -1.02 -21.65 18.05
N GLY A 281 -0.22 -22.20 17.13
CA GLY A 281 -0.70 -23.02 16.03
C GLY A 281 -1.31 -22.24 14.86
N LEU A 282 -1.10 -20.92 14.77
CA LEU A 282 -1.48 -20.13 13.59
C LEU A 282 -0.81 -20.71 12.33
N ASP A 283 -1.62 -21.20 11.41
CA ASP A 283 -1.16 -21.65 10.10
C ASP A 283 -1.12 -20.46 9.13
N LEU A 284 0.03 -20.29 8.47
CA LEU A 284 0.27 -19.21 7.52
C LEU A 284 0.56 -19.80 6.15
N ALA A 285 -0.17 -19.33 5.14
CA ALA A 285 0.07 -19.72 3.77
C ALA A 285 1.50 -19.34 3.32
N PRO A 286 2.16 -20.15 2.47
CA PRO A 286 3.44 -19.79 1.89
C PRO A 286 3.38 -18.46 1.12
N TYR A 287 4.47 -17.68 1.18
CA TYR A 287 4.56 -16.44 0.42
C TYR A 287 4.70 -16.73 -1.08
N SER A 288 3.87 -16.09 -1.91
CA SER A 288 3.92 -16.26 -3.36
C SER A 288 5.16 -15.58 -3.97
N LEU A 289 5.99 -16.40 -4.62
CA LEU A 289 7.17 -15.99 -5.37
C LEU A 289 6.87 -15.72 -6.85
N GLU A 290 5.60 -15.62 -7.26
CA GLU A 290 5.27 -15.38 -8.67
C GLU A 290 5.97 -14.11 -9.18
N ASP A 291 6.81 -14.33 -10.19
CA ASP A 291 7.41 -13.30 -11.03
C ASP A 291 6.32 -12.86 -12.03
N GLU A 292 5.64 -11.76 -11.70
CA GLU A 292 4.60 -11.16 -12.54
C GLU A 292 5.21 -10.45 -13.74
#